data_AF-H0YGZ2-F1
#
_entry.id   AF-H0YGZ2-F1
#
_cell.length_a   1.000
_cell.length_b   1.000
_cell.length_c   1.000
_cell.angle_alpha   90.00
_cell.angle_beta   90.00
_cell.angle_gamma   90.00
#
_symmetry.space_group_name_H-M   'P 1'
#
loop_
_entity.id
_entity.type
_entity.pdbx_description
1 polymer ?
#
loop_
_entity_poly.entity_id
_entity_poly.type
_entity_poly.pdbx_seq_one_letter_code
_entity_poly.pdbx_strand_id
1 'polypeptide(L)'
;MPGPLPGRPHTASMPSGTSVSCSSLLLFLPLLLCLVCAVLFHFCLSMAWSGRLLWLSLTLPGSGMPRSFAKPPKQVQTVCECILIMKGYKELNWKTAKGVMSDPNFLRSLMEIDFDSITQSQVKNIKGLLKTLNTTTEEMEAVSKAGLGMLKFVEAVMGYCDVFREIKPKREKVARLERNFYLTKRELERIQNELAAIQKELETLGAKYEAAILEKQKLQEEAEIMERRLIAADKLISGLGSENIRWLNDLDELMHRRVKLLGDCLLCAAFLSYEGAFTWEFRDEMVNRIWQNDILEREIPLSQPFRLESLLTDDVEIS
;
A
#
# COMPACT_ATOMS: atom_id res chain seq x y z
N MET A 1 26.81 23.05 -19.55
CA MET A 1 26.70 21.66 -20.08
C MET A 1 26.82 20.68 -18.91
N PRO A 2 25.73 20.28 -18.25
CA PRO A 2 25.77 19.14 -17.33
C PRO A 2 25.47 17.85 -18.10
N GLY A 3 26.28 16.81 -17.87
CA GLY A 3 26.20 15.51 -18.53
C GLY A 3 24.94 14.71 -18.18
N PRO A 4 24.64 13.65 -18.94
CA PRO A 4 23.38 12.91 -18.82
C PRO A 4 23.40 11.95 -17.62
N LEU A 5 22.32 11.97 -16.84
CA LEU A 5 22.04 11.01 -15.77
C LEU A 5 21.75 9.61 -16.33
N PRO A 6 22.09 8.53 -15.59
CA PRO A 6 21.89 7.16 -16.03
C PRO A 6 20.49 6.64 -15.69
N GLY A 7 19.98 5.74 -16.55
CA GLY A 7 19.11 4.63 -16.15
C GLY A 7 17.62 4.91 -16.07
N ARG A 8 16.91 4.68 -17.18
CA ARG A 8 15.50 4.24 -17.12
C ARG A 8 15.43 2.88 -16.39
N PRO A 9 14.56 2.69 -15.40
CA PRO A 9 14.20 1.34 -15.00
C PRO A 9 13.32 0.71 -16.08
N HIS A 10 13.73 -0.47 -16.51
CA HIS A 10 12.98 -1.35 -17.39
C HIS A 10 11.55 -1.54 -16.88
N THR A 11 10.58 -1.32 -17.76
CA THR A 11 9.22 -1.85 -17.61
C THR A 11 9.30 -3.38 -17.63
N ALA A 12 9.46 -3.99 -16.46
CA ALA A 12 9.27 -5.42 -16.30
C ALA A 12 7.76 -5.69 -16.34
N SER A 13 7.29 -6.14 -17.49
CA SER A 13 6.03 -6.85 -17.63
C SER A 13 6.02 -8.03 -16.66
N MET A 14 5.19 -7.97 -15.63
CA MET A 14 4.91 -9.14 -14.82
C MET A 14 4.18 -10.18 -15.66
N PRO A 15 4.60 -11.45 -15.65
CA PRO A 15 3.83 -12.51 -16.27
C PRO A 15 2.51 -12.65 -15.51
N SER A 16 1.41 -12.65 -16.27
CA SER A 16 0.09 -13.06 -15.82
C SER A 16 0.15 -14.50 -15.32
N GLY A 17 0.55 -14.66 -14.06
CA GLY A 17 0.41 -15.90 -13.32
C GLY A 17 -1.08 -16.19 -13.24
N THR A 18 -1.46 -17.34 -13.78
CA THR A 18 -2.79 -17.92 -13.68
C THR A 18 -3.17 -18.00 -12.20
N SER A 19 -3.89 -16.98 -11.71
CA SER A 19 -4.64 -17.07 -10.48
C SER A 19 -5.74 -18.09 -10.72
N VAL A 20 -5.42 -19.36 -10.53
CA VAL A 20 -6.45 -20.37 -10.27
C VAL A 20 -7.13 -19.88 -9.00
N SER A 21 -8.25 -19.20 -9.20
CA SER A 21 -8.98 -18.48 -8.18
C SER A 21 -9.17 -19.42 -6.99
N CYS A 22 -8.54 -19.09 -5.86
CA CYS A 22 -8.67 -19.84 -4.61
C CYS A 22 -10.15 -19.94 -4.16
N SER A 23 -10.99 -19.07 -4.71
CA SER A 23 -12.46 -19.09 -4.65
C SER A 23 -13.09 -20.38 -5.16
N SER A 24 -12.48 -21.08 -6.13
CA SER A 24 -13.01 -22.34 -6.66
C SER A 24 -12.85 -23.50 -5.68
N LEU A 25 -11.87 -23.46 -4.78
CA LEU A 25 -11.69 -24.48 -3.72
C LEU A 25 -12.65 -24.26 -2.53
N LEU A 26 -13.09 -23.02 -2.31
CA LEU A 26 -14.05 -22.65 -1.25
C LEU A 26 -15.48 -23.16 -1.53
N LEU A 27 -15.84 -23.37 -2.80
CA LEU A 27 -17.15 -23.92 -3.18
C LEU A 27 -17.24 -25.44 -3.00
N PHE A 28 -16.11 -26.16 -3.04
CA PHE A 28 -16.09 -27.63 -2.93
C PHE A 28 -15.88 -28.15 -1.51
N LEU A 29 -15.28 -27.36 -0.60
CA LEU A 29 -15.06 -27.77 0.79
C LEU A 29 -16.36 -28.06 1.58
N PRO A 30 -17.41 -27.23 1.50
CA PRO A 30 -18.69 -27.49 2.19
C PRO A 30 -19.41 -28.70 1.61
N LEU A 31 -19.32 -28.91 0.30
CA LEU A 31 -19.91 -30.07 -0.40
C LEU A 31 -19.22 -31.37 -0.01
N LEU A 32 -17.90 -31.36 0.17
CA LEU A 32 -17.15 -32.53 0.66
C LEU A 32 -17.42 -32.81 2.14
N LEU A 33 -17.55 -31.77 2.99
CA LEU A 33 -18.00 -31.93 4.37
C LEU A 33 -19.44 -32.45 4.44
N CYS A 34 -20.34 -31.99 3.55
CA CYS A 34 -21.72 -32.49 3.44
C CYS A 34 -21.77 -33.94 2.98
N LEU A 35 -20.93 -34.38 2.03
CA LEU A 35 -20.87 -35.78 1.61
C LEU A 35 -20.31 -36.69 2.70
N VAL A 36 -19.27 -36.25 3.41
CA VAL A 36 -18.68 -37.00 4.53
C VAL A 36 -19.62 -37.04 5.74
N CYS A 37 -20.29 -35.93 6.04
CA CYS A 37 -21.36 -35.91 7.04
C CYS A 37 -22.58 -36.70 6.57
N ALA A 38 -22.96 -36.71 5.30
CA ALA A 38 -24.07 -37.50 4.78
C ALA A 38 -23.78 -39.00 4.86
N VAL A 39 -22.57 -39.45 4.57
CA VAL A 39 -22.17 -40.86 4.75
C VAL A 39 -22.14 -41.23 6.24
N LEU A 40 -21.59 -40.38 7.10
CA LEU A 40 -21.64 -40.58 8.56
C LEU A 40 -23.05 -40.45 9.13
N PHE A 41 -23.92 -39.65 8.53
CA PHE A 41 -25.33 -39.47 8.91
C PHE A 41 -26.17 -40.64 8.42
N HIS A 42 -25.85 -41.22 7.26
CA HIS A 42 -26.45 -42.46 6.76
C HIS A 42 -25.97 -43.67 7.55
N PHE A 43 -24.70 -43.70 8.00
CA PHE A 43 -24.18 -44.69 8.92
C PHE A 43 -24.69 -44.49 10.36
N CYS A 44 -24.85 -43.26 10.85
CA CYS A 44 -25.51 -42.96 12.12
C CYS A 44 -27.00 -43.27 12.06
N LEU A 45 -27.69 -43.01 10.93
CA LEU A 45 -29.06 -43.48 10.72
C LEU A 45 -29.08 -45.00 10.66
N SER A 46 -28.09 -45.66 10.05
CA SER A 46 -27.96 -47.11 10.00
C SER A 46 -27.63 -47.71 11.38
N MET A 47 -26.84 -47.03 12.22
CA MET A 47 -26.55 -47.42 13.60
C MET A 47 -27.72 -47.10 14.54
N ALA A 48 -28.46 -46.02 14.29
CA ALA A 48 -29.70 -45.69 14.99
C ALA A 48 -30.85 -46.61 14.55
N TRP A 49 -30.90 -47.02 13.28
CA TRP A 49 -31.81 -48.04 12.75
C TRP A 49 -31.41 -49.43 13.25
N SER A 50 -30.12 -49.79 13.22
CA SER A 50 -29.61 -51.07 13.74
C SER A 50 -29.73 -51.13 15.26
N GLY A 51 -29.54 -50.02 15.96
CA GLY A 51 -29.82 -49.86 17.38
C GLY A 51 -31.31 -49.96 17.69
N ARG A 52 -32.17 -49.35 16.87
CA ARG A 52 -33.65 -49.46 16.97
C ARG A 52 -34.16 -50.85 16.57
N LEU A 53 -33.53 -51.54 15.61
CA LEU A 53 -33.78 -52.93 15.23
C LEU A 53 -33.28 -53.89 16.33
N LEU A 54 -32.12 -53.62 16.92
CA LEU A 54 -31.61 -54.34 18.08
C LEU A 54 -32.55 -54.16 19.27
N TRP A 55 -33.05 -52.93 19.49
CA TRP A 55 -34.02 -52.64 20.55
C TRP A 55 -35.35 -53.37 20.29
N LEU A 56 -35.95 -53.23 19.10
CA LEU A 56 -37.18 -53.94 18.71
C LEU A 56 -37.02 -55.46 18.81
N SER A 57 -35.94 -56.04 18.28
CA SER A 57 -35.68 -57.48 18.32
C SER A 57 -35.42 -58.05 19.72
N LEU A 58 -35.08 -57.19 20.69
CA LEU A 58 -34.82 -57.57 22.09
C LEU A 58 -35.99 -57.27 23.03
N THR A 59 -36.96 -56.44 22.61
CA THR A 59 -38.14 -56.08 23.42
C THR A 59 -39.46 -56.68 22.92
N LEU A 60 -39.49 -57.35 21.75
CA LEU A 60 -40.70 -57.99 21.22
C LEU A 60 -41.08 -59.25 22.03
N PRO A 61 -42.36 -59.40 22.46
CA PRO A 61 -42.81 -60.60 23.17
C PRO A 61 -42.71 -61.84 22.27
N GLY A 62 -41.93 -62.83 22.69
CA GLY A 62 -41.65 -64.06 21.94
C GLY A 62 -40.20 -64.22 21.45
N SER A 63 -39.37 -63.18 21.52
CA SER A 63 -37.92 -63.34 21.36
C SER A 63 -37.34 -63.91 22.67
N GLY A 64 -36.90 -65.17 22.67
CA GLY A 64 -36.06 -65.67 23.74
C GLY A 64 -34.78 -64.83 23.79
N MET A 65 -34.66 -63.96 24.79
CA MET A 65 -33.43 -63.22 25.03
C MET A 65 -32.29 -64.24 25.14
N PRO A 66 -31.09 -64.05 24.55
CA PRO A 66 -29.99 -65.01 24.62
C PRO A 66 -29.61 -65.45 26.04
N ARG A 67 -30.05 -64.71 27.06
CA ARG A 67 -29.97 -65.02 28.49
C ARG A 67 -30.70 -66.31 28.90
N SER A 68 -31.69 -66.78 28.11
CA SER A 68 -32.50 -67.98 28.38
C SER A 68 -31.79 -69.29 28.04
N PHE A 69 -30.65 -69.25 27.35
CA PHE A 69 -29.87 -70.45 27.06
C PHE A 69 -29.03 -70.88 28.28
N ALA A 70 -29.17 -72.15 28.67
CA ALA A 70 -28.27 -72.79 29.65
C ALA A 70 -26.88 -73.06 29.03
N LYS A 71 -26.84 -73.38 27.73
CA LYS A 71 -25.64 -73.49 26.89
C LYS A 71 -25.92 -72.80 25.54
N PRO A 72 -25.26 -71.68 25.20
CA PRO A 72 -25.57 -70.94 23.99
C PRO A 72 -25.08 -71.68 22.74
N PRO A 73 -25.77 -71.51 21.59
CA PRO A 73 -25.22 -71.85 20.28
C PRO A 73 -23.92 -71.08 20.04
N LYS A 74 -22.95 -71.70 19.37
CA LYS A 74 -21.64 -71.09 19.08
C LYS A 74 -21.78 -69.73 18.39
N GLN A 75 -22.77 -69.58 17.49
CA GLN A 75 -22.98 -68.34 16.77
C GLN A 75 -23.35 -67.16 17.70
N VAL A 76 -24.26 -67.40 18.64
CA VAL A 76 -24.73 -66.37 19.58
C VAL A 76 -23.64 -66.00 20.58
N GLN A 77 -22.84 -66.98 21.02
CA GLN A 77 -21.76 -66.74 21.96
C GLN A 77 -20.68 -65.81 21.38
N THR A 78 -20.22 -66.06 20.16
CA THR A 78 -19.19 -65.25 19.51
C THR A 78 -19.66 -63.80 19.26
N VAL A 79 -20.93 -63.60 18.90
CA VAL A 79 -21.49 -62.23 18.74
C VAL A 79 -21.53 -61.49 20.08
N CYS A 80 -21.86 -62.18 21.18
CA CYS A 80 -21.80 -61.60 22.51
C CYS A 80 -20.36 -61.28 22.95
N GLU A 81 -19.38 -62.11 22.58
CA GLU A 81 -17.95 -61.84 22.80
C GLU A 81 -17.49 -60.59 22.02
N CYS A 82 -17.96 -60.39 20.79
CA CYS A 82 -17.72 -59.16 20.04
C CYS A 82 -18.25 -57.92 20.77
N ILE A 83 -19.44 -57.99 21.37
CA ILE A 83 -20.01 -56.88 22.16
C ILE A 83 -19.20 -56.59 23.43
N LEU A 84 -18.69 -57.63 24.10
CA LEU A 84 -17.80 -57.45 25.25
C LEU A 84 -16.48 -56.77 24.86
N ILE A 85 -15.89 -57.15 23.72
CA ILE A 85 -14.66 -56.53 23.19
C ILE A 85 -14.92 -55.05 22.85
N MET A 86 -16.06 -54.73 22.24
CA MET A 86 -16.44 -53.34 21.94
C MET A 86 -16.55 -52.48 23.21
N LYS A 87 -17.09 -53.04 24.30
CA LYS A 87 -17.21 -52.33 25.59
C LYS A 87 -15.93 -52.36 26.45
N GLY A 88 -14.86 -53.01 25.97
CA GLY A 88 -13.56 -53.03 26.64
C GLY A 88 -13.44 -54.03 27.81
N TYR A 89 -14.31 -55.02 27.90
CA TYR A 89 -14.19 -56.08 28.91
C TYR A 89 -13.03 -57.03 28.59
N LYS A 90 -12.23 -57.36 29.60
CA LYS A 90 -11.07 -58.28 29.47
C LYS A 90 -11.47 -59.76 29.50
N GLU A 91 -12.59 -60.08 30.13
CA GLU A 91 -13.08 -61.47 30.24
C GLU A 91 -14.10 -61.78 29.12
N LEU A 92 -13.68 -62.59 28.16
CA LEU A 92 -14.48 -62.99 26.99
C LEU A 92 -15.23 -64.31 27.22
N ASN A 93 -15.89 -64.42 28.37
CA ASN A 93 -16.59 -65.64 28.75
C ASN A 93 -18.11 -65.46 28.65
N TRP A 94 -18.84 -66.53 28.30
CA TRP A 94 -20.30 -66.53 28.28
C TRP A 94 -20.92 -66.07 29.60
N LYS A 95 -20.29 -66.38 30.74
CA LYS A 95 -20.74 -65.94 32.08
C LYS A 95 -20.76 -64.41 32.19
N THR A 96 -19.70 -63.75 31.70
CA THR A 96 -19.56 -62.29 31.70
C THR A 96 -20.51 -61.66 30.68
N ALA A 97 -20.64 -62.25 29.49
CA ALA A 97 -21.61 -61.83 28.48
C ALA A 97 -23.05 -61.88 29.01
N LYS A 98 -23.41 -62.98 29.69
CA LYS A 98 -24.73 -63.17 30.29
C LYS A 98 -25.00 -62.14 31.41
N GLY A 99 -24.00 -61.84 32.24
CA GLY A 99 -24.09 -60.81 33.28
C GLY A 99 -24.31 -59.41 32.71
N VAL A 100 -23.49 -59.01 31.72
CA VAL A 100 -23.61 -57.70 31.05
C VAL A 100 -24.93 -57.58 30.29
N MET A 101 -25.37 -58.65 29.64
CA MET A 101 -26.68 -58.65 29.02
C MET A 101 -27.78 -58.54 30.07
N SER A 102 -27.67 -59.16 31.26
CA SER A 102 -28.74 -59.18 32.28
C SER A 102 -29.00 -57.82 32.94
N ASP A 103 -28.14 -56.84 32.74
CA ASP A 103 -28.33 -55.47 33.23
C ASP A 103 -29.55 -54.82 32.52
N PRO A 104 -30.52 -54.26 33.28
CA PRO A 104 -31.63 -53.48 32.73
C PRO A 104 -31.18 -52.33 31.82
N ASN A 105 -29.98 -51.76 32.04
CA ASN A 105 -29.43 -50.64 31.29
C ASN A 105 -28.56 -51.06 30.09
N PHE A 106 -28.42 -52.36 29.81
CA PHE A 106 -27.55 -52.88 28.76
C PHE A 106 -27.75 -52.20 27.40
N LEU A 107 -29.01 -52.02 26.99
CA LEU A 107 -29.36 -51.41 25.70
C LEU A 107 -29.02 -49.92 25.64
N ARG A 108 -29.30 -49.17 26.71
CA ARG A 108 -28.92 -47.75 26.81
C ARG A 108 -27.41 -47.60 26.73
N SER A 109 -26.70 -48.43 27.48
CA SER A 109 -25.24 -48.47 27.49
C SER A 109 -24.62 -48.98 26.18
N LEU A 110 -25.38 -49.58 25.26
CA LEU A 110 -24.93 -49.89 23.89
C LEU A 110 -25.13 -48.70 22.94
N MET A 111 -26.19 -47.92 23.14
CA MET A 111 -26.50 -46.74 22.33
C MET A 111 -25.60 -45.54 22.68
N GLU A 112 -25.12 -45.48 23.93
CA GLU A 112 -24.25 -44.41 24.43
C GLU A 112 -22.74 -44.76 24.34
N ILE A 113 -22.38 -45.82 23.61
CA ILE A 113 -20.96 -46.16 23.41
C ILE A 113 -20.29 -45.07 22.58
N ASP A 114 -19.18 -44.56 23.09
CA ASP A 114 -18.28 -43.73 22.30
C ASP A 114 -17.52 -44.59 21.28
N PHE A 115 -18.07 -44.71 20.08
CA PHE A 115 -17.49 -45.49 18.98
C PHE A 115 -16.11 -44.96 18.54
N ASP A 116 -15.78 -43.70 18.85
CA ASP A 116 -14.49 -43.09 18.51
C ASP A 116 -13.36 -43.57 19.44
N SER A 117 -13.72 -44.12 20.61
CA SER A 117 -12.78 -44.66 21.61
C SER A 117 -12.33 -46.10 21.34
N ILE A 118 -12.95 -46.80 20.38
CA ILE A 118 -12.65 -48.19 20.07
C ILE A 118 -11.25 -48.30 19.44
N THR A 119 -10.36 -49.05 20.09
CA THR A 119 -8.96 -49.19 19.69
C THR A 119 -8.81 -50.11 18.47
N GLN A 120 -7.80 -49.86 17.64
CA GLN A 120 -7.52 -50.68 16.45
C GLN A 120 -7.29 -52.17 16.77
N SER A 121 -6.83 -52.50 17.99
CA SER A 121 -6.70 -53.88 18.48
C SER A 121 -8.05 -54.55 18.69
N GLN A 122 -9.02 -53.85 19.28
CA GLN A 122 -10.39 -54.33 19.47
C GLN A 122 -11.06 -54.60 18.12
N VAL A 123 -10.94 -53.65 17.18
CA VAL A 123 -11.45 -53.80 15.80
C VAL A 123 -10.85 -55.05 15.12
N LYS A 124 -9.54 -55.27 15.22
CA LYS A 124 -8.90 -56.47 14.63
C LYS A 124 -9.40 -57.76 15.26
N ASN A 125 -9.56 -57.80 16.58
CA ASN A 125 -10.06 -58.97 17.30
C ASN A 125 -11.51 -59.31 16.91
N ILE A 126 -12.37 -58.29 16.82
CA ILE A 126 -13.77 -58.46 16.39
C ILE A 126 -13.84 -58.94 14.94
N LYS A 127 -13.04 -58.39 14.00
CA LYS A 127 -12.97 -58.90 12.62
C LYS A 127 -12.50 -60.36 12.56
N GLY A 128 -11.56 -60.76 13.43
CA GLY A 128 -11.11 -62.13 13.55
C GLY A 128 -12.25 -63.08 13.94
N LEU A 129 -12.98 -62.73 15.01
CA LEU A 129 -14.11 -63.53 15.51
C LEU A 129 -15.25 -63.63 14.48
N LEU A 130 -15.59 -62.53 13.81
CA LEU A 130 -16.62 -62.53 12.75
C LEU A 130 -16.23 -63.40 11.55
N LYS A 131 -14.94 -63.42 11.16
CA LYS A 131 -14.44 -64.30 10.09
C LYS A 131 -14.48 -65.77 10.47
N THR A 132 -14.14 -66.12 11.71
CA THR A 132 -14.21 -67.50 12.22
C THR A 132 -15.65 -68.00 12.33
N LEU A 133 -16.60 -67.11 12.59
CA LEU A 133 -18.02 -67.43 12.70
C LEU A 133 -18.65 -67.82 11.35
N ASN A 134 -18.25 -67.14 10.26
CA ASN A 134 -18.69 -67.36 8.87
C ASN A 134 -20.19 -67.73 8.73
N THR A 135 -21.06 -67.05 9.48
CA THR A 135 -22.50 -67.31 9.54
C THR A 135 -23.21 -66.25 8.73
N THR A 136 -24.15 -66.65 7.86
CA THR A 136 -24.96 -65.70 7.09
C THR A 136 -26.06 -65.09 7.98
N THR A 137 -26.59 -63.93 7.60
CA THR A 137 -27.69 -63.27 8.33
C THR A 137 -28.94 -64.16 8.43
N GLU A 138 -29.16 -65.03 7.44
CA GLU A 138 -30.27 -66.01 7.38
C GLU A 138 -30.08 -67.15 8.38
N GLU A 139 -28.85 -67.67 8.52
CA GLU A 139 -28.51 -68.71 9.50
C GLU A 139 -28.61 -68.21 10.94
N MET A 140 -28.25 -66.94 11.19
CA MET A 140 -28.39 -66.33 12.51
C MET A 140 -29.87 -66.07 12.87
N GLU A 141 -30.71 -65.73 11.89
CA GLU A 141 -32.15 -65.55 12.10
C GLU A 141 -32.85 -66.84 12.52
N ALA A 142 -32.48 -67.97 11.90
CA ALA A 142 -33.01 -69.30 12.25
C ALA A 142 -32.65 -69.73 13.69
N VAL A 143 -31.51 -69.27 14.21
CA VAL A 143 -31.05 -69.60 15.57
C VAL A 143 -31.59 -68.63 16.62
N SER A 144 -31.53 -67.31 16.35
CA SER A 144 -32.01 -66.29 17.29
C SER A 144 -32.23 -64.94 16.61
N LYS A 145 -33.47 -64.46 16.61
CA LYS A 145 -33.83 -63.08 16.20
C LYS A 145 -33.07 -62.01 17.01
N ALA A 146 -32.83 -62.27 18.29
CA ALA A 146 -32.05 -61.40 19.17
C ALA A 146 -30.55 -61.40 18.80
N GLY A 147 -29.99 -62.57 18.46
CA GLY A 147 -28.63 -62.72 17.96
C GLY A 147 -28.41 -62.02 16.61
N LEU A 148 -29.41 -62.04 15.72
CA LEU A 148 -29.39 -61.30 14.45
C LEU A 148 -29.27 -59.79 14.65
N GLY A 149 -30.03 -59.22 15.59
CA GLY A 149 -29.93 -57.79 15.93
C GLY A 149 -28.55 -57.42 16.44
N MET A 150 -27.95 -58.27 17.28
CA MET A 150 -26.61 -58.08 17.82
C MET A 150 -25.53 -58.20 16.73
N LEU A 151 -25.66 -59.15 15.80
CA LEU A 151 -24.74 -59.31 14.67
C LEU A 151 -24.76 -58.08 13.75
N LYS A 152 -25.94 -57.62 13.35
CA LYS A 152 -26.11 -56.40 12.52
C LYS A 152 -25.55 -55.15 13.21
N PHE A 153 -25.73 -55.04 14.52
CA PHE A 153 -25.14 -53.95 15.31
C PHE A 153 -23.62 -53.98 15.28
N VAL A 154 -23.00 -55.15 15.52
CA VAL A 154 -21.54 -55.29 15.44
C VAL A 154 -21.04 -54.94 14.03
N GLU A 155 -21.67 -55.45 12.97
CA GLU A 155 -21.30 -55.13 11.58
C GLU A 155 -21.37 -53.63 11.28
N ALA A 156 -22.43 -52.95 11.73
CA ALA A 156 -22.58 -51.50 11.57
C ALA A 156 -21.49 -50.70 12.30
N VAL A 157 -21.12 -51.11 13.52
CA VAL A 157 -20.01 -50.50 14.29
C VAL A 157 -18.68 -50.69 13.57
N MET A 158 -18.43 -51.87 13.02
CA MET A 158 -17.20 -52.16 12.29
C MET A 158 -17.09 -51.33 11.00
N GLY A 159 -18.20 -51.13 10.28
CA GLY A 159 -18.27 -50.22 9.14
C GLY A 159 -18.02 -48.76 9.53
N TYR A 160 -18.58 -48.30 10.65
CA TYR A 160 -18.31 -46.96 11.19
C TYR A 160 -16.83 -46.75 11.52
N CYS A 161 -16.19 -47.69 12.23
CA CYS A 161 -14.78 -47.57 12.61
C CYS A 161 -13.83 -47.50 11.40
N ASP A 162 -14.11 -48.26 10.33
CA ASP A 162 -13.30 -48.21 9.10
C ASP A 162 -13.40 -46.85 8.39
N VAL A 163 -14.61 -46.31 8.30
CA VAL A 163 -14.91 -45.02 7.66
C VAL A 163 -14.38 -43.85 8.50
N PHE A 164 -14.57 -43.90 9.83
CA PHE A 164 -14.07 -42.90 10.77
C PHE A 164 -12.54 -42.76 10.72
N ARG A 165 -11.81 -43.88 10.57
CA ARG A 165 -10.36 -43.89 10.42
C ARG A 165 -9.88 -43.10 9.20
N GLU A 166 -10.61 -43.14 8.10
CA GLU A 166 -10.27 -42.39 6.89
C GLU A 166 -10.66 -40.91 6.98
N ILE A 167 -11.74 -40.61 7.70
CA ILE A 167 -12.31 -39.26 7.82
C ILE A 167 -11.56 -38.41 8.85
N LYS A 168 -11.16 -38.98 9.99
CA LYS A 168 -10.47 -38.28 11.06
C LYS A 168 -9.24 -37.47 10.59
N PRO A 169 -8.25 -38.04 9.90
CA PRO A 169 -7.09 -37.27 9.43
C PRO A 169 -7.46 -36.22 8.39
N LYS A 170 -8.52 -36.44 7.59
CA LYS A 170 -9.02 -35.46 6.62
C LYS A 170 -9.65 -34.26 7.32
N ARG A 171 -10.47 -34.49 8.36
CA ARG A 171 -11.06 -33.43 9.19
C ARG A 171 -9.98 -32.61 9.90
N GLU A 172 -8.99 -33.26 10.51
CA GLU A 172 -7.86 -32.58 11.15
C GLU A 172 -7.05 -31.74 10.14
N LYS A 173 -6.84 -32.28 8.92
CA LYS A 173 -6.16 -31.55 7.84
C LYS A 173 -6.96 -30.32 7.39
N VAL A 174 -8.27 -30.44 7.22
CA VAL A 174 -9.15 -29.30 6.88
C VAL A 174 -9.08 -28.23 7.97
N ALA A 175 -9.28 -28.61 9.24
CA ALA A 175 -9.23 -27.67 10.36
C ALA A 175 -7.86 -26.97 10.51
N ARG A 176 -6.76 -27.65 10.13
CA ARG A 176 -5.42 -27.03 10.09
C ARG A 176 -5.28 -26.05 8.92
N LEU A 177 -5.73 -26.42 7.73
CA LEU A 177 -5.67 -25.57 6.55
C LEU A 177 -6.53 -24.31 6.69
N GLU A 178 -7.73 -24.45 7.25
CA GLU A 178 -8.62 -23.32 7.54
C GLU A 178 -7.97 -22.33 8.50
N ARG A 179 -7.38 -22.82 9.60
CA ARG A 179 -6.64 -21.96 10.53
C ARG A 179 -5.50 -21.21 9.84
N ASN A 180 -4.69 -21.91 9.05
CA ASN A 180 -3.59 -21.28 8.33
C ASN A 180 -4.10 -20.26 7.31
N PHE A 181 -5.18 -20.57 6.59
CA PHE A 181 -5.80 -19.67 5.63
C PHE A 181 -6.24 -18.36 6.29
N TYR A 182 -6.95 -18.41 7.41
CA TYR A 182 -7.39 -17.20 8.11
C TYR A 182 -6.22 -16.38 8.66
N LEU A 183 -5.15 -17.02 9.11
CA LEU A 183 -3.93 -16.32 9.55
C LEU A 183 -3.26 -15.60 8.37
N THR A 184 -3.01 -16.30 7.26
CA THR A 184 -2.41 -15.70 6.06
C THR A 184 -3.28 -14.60 5.46
N LYS A 185 -4.61 -14.77 5.48
CA LYS A 185 -5.54 -13.76 4.99
C LYS A 185 -5.47 -12.46 5.79
N ARG A 186 -5.44 -12.55 7.12
CA ARG A 186 -5.27 -11.36 7.99
C ARG A 186 -3.94 -10.66 7.73
N GLU A 187 -2.88 -11.44 7.55
CA GLU A 187 -1.55 -10.88 7.27
C GLU A 187 -1.51 -10.20 5.89
N LEU A 188 -2.16 -10.78 4.88
CA LEU A 188 -2.31 -10.16 3.57
C LEU A 188 -3.07 -8.84 3.65
N GLU A 189 -4.20 -8.80 4.37
CA GLU A 189 -4.99 -7.58 4.58
C GLU A 189 -4.17 -6.49 5.29
N ARG A 190 -3.36 -6.86 6.30
CA ARG A 190 -2.45 -5.94 7.00
C ARG A 190 -1.44 -5.33 6.03
N ILE A 191 -0.74 -6.16 5.25
CA ILE A 191 0.28 -5.70 4.29
C ILE A 191 -0.34 -4.84 3.20
N GLN A 192 -1.52 -5.19 2.69
CA GLN A 192 -2.22 -4.39 1.68
C GLN A 192 -2.59 -3.00 2.20
N ASN A 193 -3.03 -2.90 3.45
CA ASN A 193 -3.33 -1.61 4.08
C ASN A 193 -2.07 -0.76 4.28
N GLU A 194 -0.97 -1.36 4.71
CA GLU A 194 0.33 -0.68 4.83
C GLU A 194 0.84 -0.18 3.48
N LEU A 195 0.73 -1.01 2.43
CA LEU A 195 1.11 -0.63 1.08
C LEU A 195 0.25 0.54 0.58
N ALA A 196 -1.06 0.50 0.79
CA ALA A 196 -1.95 1.59 0.43
C ALA A 196 -1.64 2.90 1.16
N ALA A 197 -1.27 2.82 2.44
CA ALA A 197 -0.85 3.99 3.22
C ALA A 197 0.45 4.60 2.66
N ILE A 198 1.47 3.77 2.42
CA ILE A 198 2.76 4.22 1.87
C ILE A 198 2.59 4.80 0.46
N GLN A 199 1.76 4.18 -0.39
CA GLN A 199 1.48 4.68 -1.73
C GLN A 199 0.84 6.08 -1.69
N LYS A 200 -0.10 6.29 -0.77
CA LYS A 200 -0.72 7.61 -0.57
C LYS A 200 0.30 8.63 -0.07
N GLU A 201 1.16 8.26 0.88
CA GLU A 201 2.24 9.15 1.34
C GLU A 201 3.18 9.54 0.20
N LEU A 202 3.58 8.56 -0.63
CA LEU A 202 4.44 8.79 -1.78
C LEU A 202 3.80 9.74 -2.80
N GLU A 203 2.50 9.59 -3.09
CA GLU A 203 1.76 10.50 -3.97
C GLU A 203 1.72 11.92 -3.41
N THR A 204 1.45 12.08 -2.10
CA THR A 204 1.44 13.41 -1.49
C THR A 204 2.81 14.07 -1.49
N LEU A 205 3.87 13.28 -1.28
CA LEU A 205 5.25 13.77 -1.28
C LEU A 205 5.71 14.10 -2.71
N GLY A 206 5.33 13.28 -3.69
CA GLY A 206 5.56 13.54 -5.11
C GLY A 206 4.94 14.86 -5.57
N ALA A 207 3.68 15.10 -5.22
CA ALA A 207 3.01 16.36 -5.54
C ALA A 207 3.68 17.59 -4.89
N LYS A 208 4.10 17.47 -3.63
CA LYS A 208 4.86 18.54 -2.94
C LYS A 208 6.21 18.80 -3.60
N TYR A 209 6.89 17.74 -4.02
CA TYR A 209 8.19 17.82 -4.68
C TYR A 209 8.07 18.52 -6.04
N GLU A 210 7.09 18.15 -6.87
CA GLU A 210 6.84 18.79 -8.16
C GLU A 210 6.51 20.27 -7.98
N ALA A 211 5.64 20.62 -7.03
CA ALA A 211 5.32 22.01 -6.71
C ALA A 211 6.57 22.81 -6.29
N ALA A 212 7.41 22.25 -5.42
CA ALA A 212 8.65 22.88 -4.97
C ALA A 212 9.67 23.06 -6.11
N ILE A 213 9.75 22.13 -7.07
CA ILE A 213 10.60 22.28 -8.25
C ILE A 213 10.12 23.42 -9.14
N LEU A 214 8.82 23.50 -9.40
CA LEU A 214 8.24 24.57 -10.22
C LEU A 214 8.48 25.94 -9.58
N GLU A 215 8.26 26.04 -8.26
CA GLU A 215 8.53 27.27 -7.52
C GLU A 215 10.02 27.65 -7.57
N LYS A 216 10.92 26.68 -7.38
CA LYS A 216 12.36 26.91 -7.50
C LYS A 216 12.73 27.43 -8.89
N GLN A 217 12.22 26.82 -9.96
CA GLN A 217 12.50 27.25 -11.34
C GLN A 217 12.04 28.68 -11.57
N LYS A 218 10.82 29.01 -11.14
CA LYS A 218 10.27 30.36 -11.25
C LYS A 218 11.14 31.39 -10.52
N LEU A 219 11.53 31.11 -9.28
CA LEU A 219 12.39 31.99 -8.49
C LEU A 219 13.78 32.15 -9.12
N GLN A 220 14.30 31.09 -9.75
CA GLN A 220 15.58 31.13 -10.43
C GLN A 220 15.52 32.02 -11.69
N GLU A 221 14.46 31.92 -12.49
CA GLU A 221 14.23 32.82 -13.63
C GLU A 221 14.08 34.29 -13.19
N GLU A 222 13.31 34.53 -12.12
CA GLU A 222 13.16 35.88 -11.56
C GLU A 222 14.50 36.45 -11.06
N ALA A 223 15.32 35.63 -10.40
CA ALA A 223 16.65 36.01 -9.95
C ALA A 223 17.59 36.37 -11.12
N GLU A 224 17.59 35.57 -12.20
CA GLU A 224 18.39 35.85 -13.40
C GLU A 224 17.98 37.16 -14.08
N ILE A 225 16.68 37.46 -14.15
CA ILE A 225 16.18 38.73 -14.70
C ILE A 225 16.63 39.90 -13.82
N MET A 226 16.51 39.77 -12.49
CA MET A 226 16.96 40.81 -11.56
C MET A 226 18.46 41.05 -11.65
N GLU A 227 19.27 40.00 -11.77
CA GLU A 227 20.72 40.12 -11.94
C GLU A 227 21.07 40.89 -13.22
N ARG A 228 20.44 40.56 -14.35
CA ARG A 228 20.65 41.30 -15.61
C ARG A 228 20.27 42.78 -15.49
N ARG A 229 19.16 43.08 -14.80
CA ARG A 229 18.73 44.46 -14.54
C ARG A 229 19.72 45.20 -13.66
N LEU A 230 20.25 44.55 -12.63
CA LEU A 230 21.24 45.13 -11.73
C LEU A 230 22.54 45.45 -12.48
N ILE A 231 23.04 44.53 -13.31
CA ILE A 231 24.22 44.77 -14.15
C ILE A 231 24.00 45.93 -15.13
N ALA A 232 22.81 46.02 -15.73
CA ALA A 232 22.48 47.12 -16.63
C ALA A 232 22.42 48.47 -15.88
N ALA A 233 21.81 48.49 -14.69
CA ALA A 233 21.74 49.68 -13.85
C ALA A 233 23.14 50.13 -13.39
N ASP A 234 24.00 49.20 -12.99
CA ASP A 234 25.38 49.48 -12.59
C ASP A 234 26.18 50.12 -13.74
N LYS A 235 26.07 49.56 -14.96
CA LYS A 235 26.69 50.15 -16.15
C LYS A 235 26.18 51.57 -16.41
N LEU A 236 24.87 51.81 -16.31
CA LEU A 236 24.29 53.14 -16.49
C LEU A 236 24.80 54.13 -15.44
N ILE A 237 24.85 53.73 -14.17
CA ILE A 237 25.38 54.57 -13.08
C ILE A 237 26.86 54.88 -13.33
N SER A 238 27.67 53.88 -13.67
CA SER A 238 29.09 54.07 -13.97
C SER A 238 29.32 54.99 -15.17
N GLY A 239 28.51 54.85 -16.23
CA GLY A 239 28.63 55.65 -17.45
C GLY A 239 28.16 57.08 -17.24
N LEU A 240 27.12 57.29 -16.43
CA LEU A 240 26.63 58.63 -16.08
C LEU A 240 27.46 59.30 -14.99
N GLY A 241 28.31 58.56 -14.26
CA GLY A 241 29.18 59.12 -13.23
C GLY A 241 30.16 60.16 -13.78
N SER A 242 30.79 59.88 -14.92
CA SER A 242 31.68 60.85 -15.59
C SER A 242 30.92 62.03 -16.16
N GLU A 243 29.72 61.79 -16.71
CA GLU A 243 28.87 62.85 -17.25
C GLU A 243 28.38 63.80 -16.16
N ASN A 244 28.03 63.28 -14.98
CA ASN A 244 27.67 64.09 -13.83
C ASN A 244 28.82 65.02 -13.40
N ILE A 245 30.06 64.51 -13.37
CA ILE A 245 31.23 65.34 -13.07
C ILE A 245 31.42 66.42 -14.16
N ARG A 246 31.29 66.05 -15.44
CA ARG A 246 31.39 67.01 -16.55
C ARG A 246 30.33 68.11 -16.42
N TRP A 247 29.06 67.75 -16.21
CA TRP A 247 27.98 68.72 -16.07
C TRP A 247 28.14 69.62 -14.85
N LEU A 248 28.70 69.12 -13.75
CA LEU A 248 29.02 69.95 -12.59
C LEU A 248 30.13 70.96 -12.92
N ASN A 249 31.15 70.56 -13.67
CA ASN A 249 32.21 71.48 -14.13
C ASN A 249 31.65 72.50 -15.13
N ASP A 250 30.85 72.08 -16.10
CA ASP A 250 30.20 72.96 -17.08
C ASP A 250 29.28 73.97 -16.37
N LEU A 251 28.53 73.52 -15.36
CA LEU A 251 27.68 74.37 -14.54
C LEU A 251 28.50 75.43 -13.81
N ASP A 252 29.61 75.04 -13.18
CA ASP A 252 30.50 75.97 -12.49
C ASP A 252 31.11 76.99 -13.46
N GLU A 253 31.57 76.55 -14.63
CA GLU A 253 32.09 77.44 -15.67
C GLU A 253 31.02 78.43 -16.15
N LEU A 254 29.80 77.96 -16.41
CA LEU A 254 28.67 78.81 -16.82
C LEU A 254 28.30 79.81 -15.72
N MET A 255 28.37 79.43 -14.44
CA MET A 255 28.16 80.35 -13.32
C MET A 255 29.20 81.48 -13.32
N HIS A 256 30.47 81.16 -13.57
CA HIS A 256 31.53 82.16 -13.72
C HIS A 256 31.34 83.05 -14.96
N ARG A 257 31.00 82.46 -16.12
CA ARG A 257 30.73 83.19 -17.37
C ARG A 257 29.54 84.14 -17.21
N ARG A 258 28.45 83.71 -16.55
CA ARG A 258 27.26 84.53 -16.31
C ARG A 258 27.58 85.85 -15.61
N VAL A 259 28.52 85.87 -14.67
CA VAL A 259 28.91 87.09 -13.96
C VAL A 259 29.67 88.06 -14.89
N LYS A 260 30.56 87.53 -15.74
CA LYS A 260 31.40 88.30 -16.68
C LYS A 260 30.66 88.76 -17.93
N LEU A 261 29.57 88.07 -18.28
CA LEU A 261 28.75 88.34 -19.47
C LEU A 261 28.24 89.78 -19.53
N LEU A 262 27.98 90.43 -18.39
CA LEU A 262 27.52 91.82 -18.34
C LEU A 262 28.53 92.78 -18.97
N GLY A 263 29.82 92.66 -18.62
CA GLY A 263 30.89 93.46 -19.21
C GLY A 263 31.08 93.13 -20.70
N ASP A 264 31.04 91.84 -21.03
CA ASP A 264 31.24 91.38 -22.41
C ASP A 264 30.13 91.91 -23.34
N CYS A 265 28.85 91.84 -22.93
CA CYS A 265 27.73 92.40 -23.67
C CYS A 265 27.84 93.92 -23.82
N LEU A 266 28.31 94.64 -22.80
CA LEU A 266 28.48 96.10 -22.85
C LEU A 266 29.51 96.49 -23.91
N LEU A 267 30.67 95.84 -23.95
CA LEU A 267 31.70 96.08 -24.97
C LEU A 267 31.21 95.70 -26.37
N CYS A 268 30.61 94.53 -26.53
CA CYS A 268 30.09 94.09 -27.82
C CYS A 268 29.01 95.05 -28.36
N ALA A 269 28.09 95.52 -27.51
CA ALA A 269 27.07 96.48 -27.89
C ALA A 269 27.66 97.84 -28.28
N ALA A 270 28.67 98.32 -27.55
CA ALA A 270 29.39 99.56 -27.88
C ALA A 270 30.12 99.44 -29.22
N PHE A 271 30.82 98.34 -29.46
CA PHE A 271 31.49 98.07 -30.73
C PHE A 271 30.51 98.07 -31.90
N LEU A 272 29.41 97.31 -31.81
CA LEU A 272 28.40 97.23 -32.88
C LEU A 272 27.73 98.57 -33.17
N SER A 273 27.58 99.43 -32.16
CA SER A 273 26.89 100.71 -32.29
C SER A 273 27.78 101.84 -32.83
N TYR A 274 29.05 101.89 -32.41
CA TYR A 274 29.92 103.05 -32.66
C TYR A 274 31.10 102.75 -33.59
N GLU A 275 31.65 101.54 -33.59
CA GLU A 275 32.92 101.25 -34.27
C GLU A 275 32.78 100.92 -35.77
N GLY A 276 31.55 100.81 -36.29
CA GLY A 276 31.28 100.35 -37.65
C GLY A 276 31.92 101.17 -38.78
N ALA A 277 32.10 102.49 -38.58
CA ALA A 277 32.60 103.41 -39.61
C ALA A 277 34.12 103.67 -39.58
N PHE A 278 34.84 103.18 -38.57
CA PHE A 278 36.25 103.49 -38.35
C PHE A 278 37.21 102.43 -38.93
N THR A 279 38.51 102.75 -39.05
CA THR A 279 39.54 101.81 -39.52
C THR A 279 39.91 100.78 -38.43
N TRP A 280 40.52 99.67 -38.82
CA TRP A 280 40.85 98.59 -37.90
C TRP A 280 41.74 99.04 -36.73
N GLU A 281 42.74 99.87 -37.00
CA GLU A 281 43.68 100.37 -35.97
C GLU A 281 42.96 101.19 -34.90
N PHE A 282 41.97 102.00 -35.33
CA PHE A 282 41.17 102.81 -34.41
C PHE A 282 40.23 101.94 -33.56
N ARG A 283 39.63 100.89 -34.17
CA ARG A 283 38.76 99.95 -33.44
C ARG A 283 39.54 99.17 -32.38
N ASP A 284 40.74 98.70 -32.72
CA ASP A 284 41.61 97.98 -31.80
C ASP A 284 42.02 98.86 -30.61
N GLU A 285 42.41 100.11 -30.87
CA GLU A 285 42.74 101.07 -29.81
C GLU A 285 41.53 101.37 -28.90
N MET A 286 40.38 101.68 -29.48
CA MET A 286 39.18 102.02 -28.72
C MET A 286 38.69 100.84 -27.87
N VAL A 287 38.57 99.63 -28.43
CA VAL A 287 38.04 98.46 -27.74
C VAL A 287 39.03 97.92 -26.71
N ASN A 288 40.27 97.63 -27.12
CA ASN A 288 41.23 96.90 -26.29
C ASN A 288 42.02 97.80 -25.34
N ARG A 289 42.23 99.09 -25.66
CA ARG A 289 43.04 100.00 -24.82
C ARG A 289 42.24 101.00 -24.03
N ILE A 290 41.12 101.50 -24.55
CA ILE A 290 40.36 102.57 -23.88
C ILE A 290 39.17 101.98 -23.13
N TRP A 291 38.24 101.34 -23.83
CA TRP A 291 36.98 100.87 -23.25
C TRP A 291 37.16 99.70 -22.30
N GLN A 292 38.02 98.73 -22.65
CA GLN A 292 38.32 97.62 -21.76
C GLN A 292 38.89 98.10 -20.41
N ASN A 293 39.78 99.10 -20.42
CA ASN A 293 40.37 99.65 -19.21
C ASN A 293 39.36 100.46 -18.39
N ASP A 294 38.51 101.30 -19.00
CA ASP A 294 37.46 102.05 -18.29
C ASP A 294 36.46 101.11 -17.59
N ILE A 295 36.08 99.99 -18.22
CA ILE A 295 35.17 98.99 -17.62
C ILE A 295 35.82 98.29 -16.42
N LEU A 296 37.11 97.96 -16.51
CA LEU A 296 37.86 97.37 -15.41
C LEU A 296 38.03 98.37 -14.24
N GLU A 297 38.29 99.64 -14.52
CA GLU A 297 38.38 100.71 -13.50
C GLU A 297 37.06 100.90 -12.75
N ARG A 298 35.92 100.65 -13.41
CA ARG A 298 34.58 100.70 -12.82
C ARG A 298 34.19 99.42 -12.07
N GLU A 299 35.12 98.48 -11.91
CA GLU A 299 34.92 97.20 -11.23
C GLU A 299 33.81 96.32 -11.84
N ILE A 300 33.53 96.49 -13.15
CA ILE A 300 32.56 95.65 -13.86
C ILE A 300 33.27 94.36 -14.29
N PRO A 301 32.76 93.17 -13.90
CA PRO A 301 33.36 91.90 -14.29
C PRO A 301 33.34 91.73 -15.82
N LEU A 302 34.51 91.38 -16.37
CA LEU A 302 34.73 91.18 -17.80
C LEU A 302 35.56 89.91 -18.04
N SER A 303 35.35 89.24 -19.18
CA SER A 303 36.19 88.12 -19.60
C SER A 303 37.59 88.59 -20.01
N GLN A 304 38.62 87.90 -19.51
CA GLN A 304 40.04 88.21 -19.76
C GLN A 304 40.77 86.94 -20.21
N PRO A 305 41.36 86.91 -21.42
CA PRO A 305 41.35 87.96 -22.44
C PRO A 305 39.96 88.11 -23.10
N PHE A 306 39.54 89.35 -23.35
CA PHE A 306 38.31 89.64 -24.10
C PHE A 306 38.51 89.33 -25.59
N ARG A 307 37.54 88.68 -26.22
CA ARG A 307 37.49 88.44 -27.66
C ARG A 307 36.09 88.74 -28.18
N LEU A 308 35.98 89.64 -29.13
CA LEU A 308 34.70 90.07 -29.68
C LEU A 308 33.94 88.92 -30.35
N GLU A 309 34.68 88.06 -31.06
CA GLU A 309 34.12 86.95 -31.82
C GLU A 309 33.47 85.92 -30.90
N SER A 310 33.99 85.74 -29.68
CA SER A 310 33.55 84.69 -28.75
C SER A 310 32.08 84.78 -28.30
N LEU A 311 31.47 85.98 -28.39
CA LEU A 311 30.07 86.20 -28.03
C LEU A 311 29.17 86.41 -29.25
N LEU A 312 29.71 86.98 -30.33
CA LEU A 312 28.92 87.44 -31.47
C LEU A 312 28.81 86.42 -32.61
N THR A 313 29.65 85.39 -32.61
CA THR A 313 29.69 84.38 -33.66
C THR A 313 30.20 83.06 -33.08
N ASP A 314 29.93 81.97 -33.78
CA ASP A 314 30.51 80.66 -33.48
C ASP A 314 31.48 80.23 -34.59
N ASP A 315 32.42 79.35 -34.29
CA ASP A 315 33.42 78.86 -35.26
C ASP A 315 32.74 78.17 -36.46
N VAL A 316 31.54 77.60 -36.25
CA VAL A 316 30.70 76.99 -37.29
C VAL A 316 30.14 78.04 -38.25
N GLU A 317 29.84 79.25 -37.79
CA GLU A 317 29.29 80.34 -38.61
C GLU A 317 30.39 81.14 -39.34
N ILE A 318 31.61 81.12 -38.80
CA ILE A 318 32.80 81.76 -39.41
C ILE A 318 33.40 80.88 -40.54
N SER A 319 33.21 79.56 -40.47
CA SER A 319 33.73 78.56 -41.42
C SER A 319 32.95 78.52 -42.73
#